data_AF-A0A6L8K3F2-F1
#
_entry.id   AF-A0A6L8K3F2-F1
#
_cell.length_a   1.000
_cell.length_b   1.000
_cell.length_c   1.000
_cell.angle_alpha   90.00
_cell.angle_beta   90.00
_cell.angle_gamma   90.00
#
_symmetry.space_group_name_H-M   'P 1'
#
loop_
_entity.id
_entity.type
_entity.pdbx_description
1 polymer ?
#
loop_
_entity_poly.entity_id
_entity_poly.type
_entity_poly.pdbx_seq_one_letter_code
_entity_poly.pdbx_strand_id
1 'polypeptide(L)'
;MRAKLLLLILVYVSLVACTKSPSQWQEEVKLSSGETIVITRQTDYVSGGGEWASNPDLSRADIRHLKFTFPLNSSQPVEWHSQPEPGGLYPESPLIFDIESGVPVVIAVGSVSRECPEYRRYAHLSTGWQRQPLSAADWQRATNLLIDSSNEYLITLEQKQKLNETGAYSKRIRTIDPSVKACPEITAQWKIKVLKVQVKSDVFIVNGHTYATSAELTAALKTLPRPDEIDLMQERGISRERRNEAVAAIRDTGLNVLIGVEGNEVFH
;
A
#
# COMPACT_ATOMS: atom_id res chain seq x y z
N MET A 1 -21.77 37.15 -13.85
CA MET A 1 -20.90 36.61 -12.79
C MET A 1 -21.45 35.32 -12.15
N ARG A 2 -22.75 35.24 -11.81
CA ARG A 2 -23.39 34.05 -11.18
C ARG A 2 -23.29 32.74 -12.00
N ALA A 3 -23.40 32.78 -13.32
CA ALA A 3 -23.31 31.57 -14.16
C ALA A 3 -21.90 30.93 -14.19
N LYS A 4 -20.83 31.73 -14.07
CA LYS A 4 -19.45 31.21 -14.06
C LYS A 4 -19.10 30.49 -12.74
N LEU A 5 -19.66 30.96 -11.62
CA LEU A 5 -19.49 30.33 -10.32
C LEU A 5 -20.22 28.97 -10.25
N LEU A 6 -21.44 28.89 -10.79
CA LEU A 6 -22.21 27.65 -10.89
C LEU A 6 -21.50 26.59 -11.75
N LEU A 7 -20.90 27.01 -12.88
CA LEU A 7 -20.13 26.12 -13.74
C LEU A 7 -18.87 25.57 -13.03
N LEU A 8 -18.14 26.42 -12.30
CA LEU A 8 -16.97 26.01 -11.53
C LEU A 8 -17.33 25.04 -10.40
N ILE A 9 -18.45 25.25 -9.72
CA ILE A 9 -18.94 24.33 -8.68
C ILE A 9 -19.35 22.98 -9.30
N LEU A 10 -20.05 22.99 -10.44
CA LEU A 10 -20.42 21.75 -11.14
C LEU A 10 -19.20 20.95 -11.62
N VAL A 11 -18.18 21.62 -12.16
CA VAL A 11 -16.91 20.97 -12.55
C VAL A 11 -16.18 20.42 -11.32
N TYR A 12 -16.12 21.16 -10.22
CA TYR A 12 -15.48 20.69 -8.99
C TYR A 12 -16.20 19.47 -8.39
N VAL A 13 -17.54 19.49 -8.32
CA VAL A 13 -18.32 18.34 -7.81
C VAL A 13 -18.19 17.12 -8.72
N SER A 14 -18.08 17.30 -10.04
CA SER A 14 -17.85 16.18 -10.97
C SER A 14 -16.48 15.50 -10.81
N LEU A 15 -15.48 16.18 -10.24
CA LEU A 15 -14.14 15.61 -10.04
C LEU A 15 -13.99 14.84 -8.73
N VAL A 16 -14.89 15.04 -7.75
CA VAL A 16 -14.86 14.35 -6.45
C VAL A 16 -15.64 13.02 -6.48
N ALA A 17 -16.44 12.77 -7.52
CA ALA A 17 -17.45 11.71 -7.56
C ALA A 17 -16.95 10.32 -8.04
N CYS A 18 -15.64 10.11 -8.23
CA CYS A 18 -15.11 8.84 -8.76
C CYS A 18 -14.16 8.14 -7.80
N THR A 19 -14.59 7.88 -6.56
CA THR A 19 -13.89 6.92 -5.69
C THR A 19 -14.69 5.63 -5.66
N LYS A 20 -14.05 4.50 -5.95
CA LYS A 20 -14.68 3.18 -5.85
C LYS A 20 -15.18 2.96 -4.42
N SER A 21 -16.44 2.55 -4.28
CA SER A 21 -17.00 2.21 -2.97
C SER A 21 -16.21 1.06 -2.32
N PRO A 22 -16.13 0.99 -0.98
CA PRO A 22 -15.56 -0.16 -0.30
C PRO A 22 -16.16 -1.46 -0.82
N SER A 23 -15.31 -2.43 -1.12
CA SER A 23 -15.74 -3.76 -1.57
C SER A 23 -15.65 -4.73 -0.40
N GLN A 24 -16.73 -5.42 -0.08
CA GLN A 24 -16.78 -6.43 0.97
C GLN A 24 -17.30 -7.76 0.42
N TRP A 25 -16.63 -8.86 0.76
CA TRP A 25 -17.03 -10.22 0.39
C TRP A 25 -16.61 -11.22 1.46
N GLN A 26 -17.17 -12.43 1.41
CA GLN A 26 -16.81 -13.53 2.29
C GLN A 26 -16.06 -14.61 1.51
N GLU A 27 -15.18 -15.35 2.18
CA GLU A 27 -14.47 -16.49 1.59
C GLU A 27 -14.46 -17.68 2.55
N GLU A 28 -14.74 -18.88 2.02
CA GLU A 28 -14.50 -20.13 2.74
C GLU A 28 -13.00 -20.45 2.76
N VAL A 29 -12.43 -20.70 3.93
CA VAL A 29 -11.00 -21.00 4.11
C VAL A 29 -10.87 -22.37 4.74
N LYS A 30 -10.19 -23.28 4.03
CA LYS A 30 -9.79 -24.58 4.59
C LYS A 30 -8.49 -24.41 5.36
N LEU A 31 -8.56 -24.65 6.66
CA LEU A 31 -7.44 -24.58 7.59
C LEU A 31 -6.55 -25.82 7.45
N SER A 32 -5.32 -25.74 7.96
CA SER A 32 -4.39 -26.88 8.04
C SER A 32 -4.95 -28.03 8.89
N SER A 33 -5.83 -27.72 9.85
CA SER A 33 -6.57 -28.71 10.64
C SER A 33 -7.58 -29.52 9.82
N GLY A 34 -7.91 -29.06 8.60
CA GLY A 34 -8.94 -29.63 7.73
C GLY A 34 -10.33 -29.00 7.90
N GLU A 35 -10.54 -28.21 8.96
CA GLU A 35 -11.77 -27.44 9.17
C GLU A 35 -11.93 -26.35 8.11
N THR A 36 -13.19 -26.05 7.73
CA THR A 36 -13.52 -24.91 6.87
C THR A 36 -14.19 -23.84 7.70
N ILE A 37 -13.67 -22.62 7.63
CA ILE A 37 -14.29 -21.44 8.24
C ILE A 37 -14.70 -20.44 7.16
N VAL A 38 -15.53 -19.45 7.51
CA VAL A 38 -15.82 -18.31 6.65
C VAL A 38 -15.17 -17.06 7.22
N ILE A 39 -14.40 -16.36 6.40
CA ILE A 39 -13.81 -15.07 6.75
C ILE A 39 -14.50 -13.97 5.95
N THR A 40 -14.51 -12.75 6.47
CA THR A 40 -14.95 -11.55 5.75
C THR A 40 -13.74 -10.74 5.33
N ARG A 41 -13.75 -10.23 4.11
CA ARG A 41 -12.75 -9.34 3.56
C ARG A 41 -13.36 -8.04 3.15
N GLN A 42 -12.60 -6.98 3.34
CA GLN A 42 -12.99 -5.64 2.94
C GLN A 42 -11.76 -4.94 2.36
N THR A 43 -11.97 -4.21 1.27
CA THR A 43 -10.97 -3.30 0.72
C THR A 43 -11.57 -1.92 0.67
N ASP A 44 -10.91 -0.98 1.34
CA ASP A 44 -11.22 0.44 1.27
C ASP A 44 -10.36 1.06 0.16
N TYR A 45 -10.95 2.00 -0.58
CA TYR A 45 -10.30 2.64 -1.70
C TYR A 45 -10.23 4.15 -1.49
N VAL A 46 -9.13 4.74 -1.98
CA VAL A 46 -8.95 6.20 -2.05
C VAL A 46 -8.75 6.63 -3.50
N SER A 47 -9.04 7.90 -3.78
CA SER A 47 -8.73 8.50 -5.08
C SER A 47 -7.21 8.65 -5.28
N GLY A 48 -6.76 8.62 -6.54
CA GLY A 48 -5.34 8.81 -6.90
C GLY A 48 -4.57 7.51 -7.17
N GLY A 49 -5.22 6.53 -7.80
CA GLY A 49 -4.57 5.31 -8.28
C GLY A 49 -3.64 5.52 -9.47
N GLY A 50 -2.97 4.44 -9.91
CA GLY A 50 -1.98 4.44 -11.00
C GLY A 50 -2.52 4.89 -12.36
N GLU A 51 -1.67 4.84 -13.39
CA GLU A 51 -1.94 5.38 -14.74
C GLU A 51 -3.36 5.10 -15.26
N TRP A 52 -4.02 6.16 -15.73
CA TRP A 52 -5.43 6.21 -16.18
C TRP A 52 -5.81 5.07 -17.13
N ALA A 53 -4.89 4.69 -18.02
CA ALA A 53 -5.09 3.64 -19.02
C ALA A 53 -5.32 2.25 -18.41
N SER A 54 -4.84 2.01 -17.20
CA SER A 54 -4.94 0.72 -16.50
C SER A 54 -5.93 0.73 -15.34
N ASN A 55 -6.44 1.90 -14.99
CA ASN A 55 -7.26 2.12 -13.80
C ASN A 55 -8.34 3.19 -14.05
N PRO A 56 -9.42 2.84 -14.76
CA PRO A 56 -10.42 3.79 -15.24
C PRO A 56 -11.20 4.47 -14.10
N ASP A 57 -11.26 3.84 -12.93
CA ASP A 57 -11.94 4.41 -11.75
C ASP A 57 -11.04 5.33 -10.92
N LEU A 58 -9.77 5.50 -11.30
CA LEU A 58 -8.79 6.33 -10.60
C LEU A 58 -8.62 6.00 -9.11
N SER A 59 -9.05 4.82 -8.68
CA SER A 59 -9.01 4.41 -7.28
C SER A 59 -7.82 3.50 -7.00
N ARG A 60 -7.31 3.50 -5.78
CA ARG A 60 -6.36 2.48 -5.33
C ARG A 60 -6.81 1.94 -3.99
N ALA A 61 -6.48 0.67 -3.75
CA ALA A 61 -6.66 0.09 -2.44
C ALA A 61 -5.83 0.88 -1.42
N ASP A 62 -6.47 1.27 -0.33
CA ASP A 62 -5.85 2.01 0.78
C ASP A 62 -5.72 1.11 2.00
N ILE A 63 -6.79 0.40 2.35
CA ILE A 63 -6.77 -0.53 3.48
C ILE A 63 -7.38 -1.85 3.03
N ARG A 64 -6.72 -2.96 3.40
CA ARG A 64 -7.25 -4.31 3.24
C ARG A 64 -7.50 -4.90 4.61
N HIS A 65 -8.70 -5.41 4.84
CA HIS A 65 -9.13 -6.01 6.09
C HIS A 65 -9.45 -7.49 5.89
N LEU A 66 -9.16 -8.28 6.92
CA LEU A 66 -9.52 -9.68 7.04
C LEU A 66 -10.10 -9.90 8.44
N LYS A 67 -11.40 -10.17 8.51
CA LYS A 67 -12.19 -10.31 9.74
C LYS A 67 -12.70 -11.74 9.87
N PHE A 68 -12.56 -12.33 11.05
CA PHE A 68 -13.01 -13.70 11.32
C PHE A 68 -13.31 -13.89 12.80
N THR A 69 -14.07 -14.93 13.13
CA THR A 69 -14.39 -15.26 14.52
C THR A 69 -13.56 -16.45 14.97
N PHE A 70 -12.70 -16.25 15.97
CA PHE A 70 -11.89 -17.33 16.57
C PHE A 70 -11.68 -17.09 18.08
N PRO A 71 -11.84 -18.12 18.96
CA PRO A 71 -12.37 -19.46 18.65
C PRO A 71 -13.80 -19.39 18.08
N LEU A 72 -14.28 -20.46 17.45
CA LEU A 72 -15.65 -20.52 16.93
C LEU A 72 -16.62 -20.10 18.06
N ASN A 73 -17.53 -19.17 17.77
CA ASN A 73 -18.46 -18.55 18.71
C ASN A 73 -17.91 -17.44 19.63
N SER A 74 -16.69 -16.95 19.41
CA SER A 74 -16.28 -15.67 20.02
C SER A 74 -17.27 -14.56 19.62
N SER A 75 -17.67 -13.72 20.58
CA SER A 75 -18.51 -12.55 20.31
C SER A 75 -17.74 -11.39 19.68
N GLN A 76 -16.41 -11.44 19.74
CA GLN A 76 -15.52 -10.42 19.16
C GLN A 76 -14.78 -11.00 17.96
N PRO A 77 -14.96 -10.42 16.76
CA PRO A 77 -14.16 -10.79 15.61
C PRO A 77 -12.72 -10.37 15.81
N VAL A 78 -11.79 -11.21 15.36
CA VAL A 78 -10.38 -10.87 15.19
C VAL A 78 -10.22 -10.25 13.81
N GLU A 79 -9.45 -9.17 13.73
CA GLU A 79 -9.25 -8.42 12.50
C GLU A 79 -7.76 -8.23 12.22
N TRP A 80 -7.31 -8.71 11.06
CA TRP A 80 -6.04 -8.31 10.45
C TRP A 80 -6.30 -7.21 9.44
N HIS A 81 -5.41 -6.22 9.35
CA HIS A 81 -5.45 -5.24 8.28
C HIS A 81 -4.05 -4.85 7.80
N SER A 82 -3.98 -4.33 6.58
CA SER A 82 -2.77 -3.78 5.98
C SER A 82 -3.07 -2.44 5.30
N GLN A 83 -2.09 -1.54 5.38
CA GLN A 83 -2.03 -0.25 4.71
C GLN A 83 -0.73 -0.17 3.88
N PRO A 84 -0.65 0.69 2.85
CA PRO A 84 0.61 0.97 2.18
C PRO A 84 1.69 1.37 3.20
N GLU A 85 2.84 0.71 3.14
CA GLU A 85 4.01 1.16 3.89
C GLU A 85 4.48 2.53 3.38
N PRO A 86 5.26 3.29 4.17
CA PRO A 86 5.87 4.53 3.69
C PRO A 86 6.63 4.31 2.37
N GLY A 87 6.20 4.99 1.31
CA GLY A 87 6.75 4.84 -0.05
C GLY A 87 6.12 3.72 -0.90
N GLY A 88 5.27 2.88 -0.31
CA GLY A 88 4.44 1.90 -1.02
C GLY A 88 3.20 2.54 -1.64
N LEU A 89 2.73 1.95 -2.75
CA LEU A 89 1.51 2.41 -3.44
C LEU A 89 0.25 1.64 -3.05
N TYR A 90 0.41 0.43 -2.51
CA TYR A 90 -0.69 -0.49 -2.23
C TYR A 90 -0.48 -1.22 -0.90
N PRO A 91 -1.56 -1.53 -0.15
CA PRO A 91 -1.49 -2.41 1.01
C PRO A 91 -1.11 -3.83 0.60
N GLU A 92 -0.66 -4.61 1.57
CA GLU A 92 -0.37 -6.03 1.39
C GLU A 92 -1.63 -6.82 1.09
N SER A 93 -1.50 -7.84 0.23
CA SER A 93 -2.59 -8.75 -0.10
C SER A 93 -2.45 -10.04 0.71
N PRO A 94 -3.40 -10.38 1.60
CA PRO A 94 -3.34 -11.64 2.32
C PRO A 94 -3.57 -12.80 1.34
N LEU A 95 -2.70 -13.81 1.41
CA LEU A 95 -2.69 -14.98 0.53
C LEU A 95 -3.06 -16.27 1.26
N ILE A 96 -2.68 -16.35 2.54
CA ILE A 96 -2.94 -17.50 3.39
C ILE A 96 -3.50 -17.01 4.71
N PHE A 97 -4.57 -17.66 5.16
CA PHE A 97 -5.06 -17.59 6.53
C PHE A 97 -5.10 -19.00 7.13
N ASP A 98 -4.66 -19.14 8.38
CA ASP A 98 -4.69 -20.42 9.09
C ASP A 98 -4.70 -20.22 10.61
N ILE A 99 -4.86 -21.31 11.36
CA ILE A 99 -4.76 -21.34 12.82
C ILE A 99 -3.72 -22.38 13.22
N GLU A 100 -2.54 -21.91 13.62
CA GLU A 100 -1.39 -22.74 13.99
C GLU A 100 -1.31 -22.84 15.51
N SER A 101 -1.51 -24.04 16.07
CA SER A 101 -1.49 -24.26 17.53
C SER A 101 -2.41 -23.31 18.31
N GLY A 102 -3.58 -22.98 17.74
CA GLY A 102 -4.55 -22.05 18.33
C GLY A 102 -4.23 -20.57 18.11
N VAL A 103 -3.23 -20.24 17.30
CA VAL A 103 -2.84 -18.86 16.96
C VAL A 103 -3.23 -18.57 15.52
N PRO A 104 -4.09 -17.57 15.24
CA PRO A 104 -4.35 -17.12 13.88
C PRO A 104 -3.08 -16.60 13.20
N VAL A 105 -2.84 -17.05 11.98
CA VAL A 105 -1.68 -16.69 11.16
C VAL A 105 -2.16 -16.18 9.81
N VAL A 106 -1.56 -15.08 9.35
CA VAL A 106 -1.73 -14.55 8.00
C VAL A 106 -0.39 -14.52 7.30
N ILE A 107 -0.34 -15.00 6.06
CA ILE A 107 0.79 -14.72 5.16
C ILE A 107 0.28 -13.84 4.04
N ALA A 108 0.89 -12.67 3.90
CA ALA A 108 0.53 -11.66 2.93
C ALA A 108 1.70 -11.40 1.98
N VAL A 109 1.39 -10.84 0.80
CA VAL A 109 2.36 -10.38 -0.18
C VAL A 109 2.31 -8.86 -0.30
N GLY A 110 3.45 -8.21 -0.16
CA GLY A 110 3.62 -6.78 -0.35
C GLY A 110 3.66 -6.38 -1.84
N SER A 111 3.41 -5.10 -2.10
CA SER A 111 3.61 -4.50 -3.43
C SER A 111 5.08 -4.16 -3.65
N VAL A 112 5.92 -5.16 -3.78
CA VAL A 112 7.24 -5.00 -4.41
C VAL A 112 7.11 -5.57 -5.82
N SER A 113 7.77 -4.91 -6.78
CA SER A 113 7.61 -5.05 -8.24
C SER A 113 7.10 -6.43 -8.73
N ARG A 114 6.36 -6.48 -9.86
CA ARG A 114 5.85 -7.74 -10.46
C ARG A 114 6.88 -8.88 -10.50
N GLU A 115 8.16 -8.54 -10.53
CA GLU A 115 9.30 -9.44 -10.61
C GLU A 115 9.66 -10.13 -9.28
N CYS A 116 9.18 -9.62 -8.14
CA CYS A 116 9.88 -9.77 -6.87
C CYS A 116 8.91 -9.63 -5.65
N PRO A 117 7.99 -10.58 -5.42
CA PRO A 117 7.06 -10.51 -4.29
C PRO A 117 7.79 -10.65 -2.94
N GLU A 118 7.53 -9.74 -2.00
CA GLU A 118 7.94 -9.91 -0.60
C GLU A 118 6.78 -10.51 0.18
N TYR A 119 6.99 -11.72 0.69
CA TYR A 119 6.03 -12.40 1.56
C TYR A 119 6.31 -12.04 3.01
N ARG A 120 5.26 -11.82 3.79
CA ARG A 120 5.33 -11.45 5.21
C ARG A 120 4.37 -12.30 6.01
N ARG A 121 4.82 -12.82 7.14
CA ARG A 121 4.04 -13.63 8.06
C ARG A 121 3.65 -12.81 9.27
N TYR A 122 2.39 -12.94 9.69
CA TYR A 122 1.83 -12.30 10.86
C TYR A 122 1.16 -13.34 11.75
N ALA A 123 1.35 -13.23 13.06
CA ALA A 123 0.67 -14.06 14.05
C ALA A 123 -0.12 -13.18 15.03
N HIS A 124 -1.35 -13.57 15.34
CA HIS A 124 -2.19 -12.85 16.28
C HIS A 124 -1.93 -13.34 17.71
N LEU A 125 -1.07 -12.62 18.43
CA LEU A 125 -0.69 -12.92 19.81
C LEU A 125 -1.55 -12.11 20.79
N SER A 126 -1.29 -12.25 22.09
CA SER A 126 -2.03 -11.53 23.14
C SER A 126 -1.97 -10.00 23.04
N THR A 127 -0.96 -9.46 22.34
CA THR A 127 -0.80 -8.02 22.11
C THR A 127 -1.31 -7.57 20.74
N GLY A 128 -2.00 -8.44 19.99
CA GLY A 128 -2.42 -8.21 18.61
C GLY A 128 -1.50 -8.86 17.57
N TRP A 129 -1.62 -8.39 16.31
CA TRP A 129 -0.83 -8.91 15.19
C TRP A 129 0.64 -8.52 15.30
N GLN A 130 1.53 -9.51 15.21
CA GLN A 130 2.97 -9.30 15.18
C GLN A 130 3.57 -9.92 13.91
N ARG A 131 4.46 -9.18 13.24
CA ARG A 131 5.25 -9.69 12.13
C ARG A 131 6.23 -10.74 12.65
N GLN A 132 6.32 -11.87 11.96
CA GLN A 132 7.23 -12.97 12.30
C GLN A 132 8.06 -13.37 11.07
N PRO A 133 9.25 -13.96 11.27
CA PRO A 133 9.99 -14.58 10.17
C PRO A 133 9.17 -15.68 9.49
N LEU A 134 9.36 -15.85 8.18
CA LEU A 134 8.85 -17.01 7.46
C LEU A 134 9.65 -18.26 7.82
N SER A 135 8.96 -19.37 8.01
CA SER A 135 9.55 -20.68 8.25
C SER A 135 9.78 -21.45 6.95
N ALA A 136 10.58 -22.53 7.00
CA ALA A 136 10.76 -23.43 5.86
C ALA A 136 9.42 -24.04 5.36
N ALA A 137 8.47 -24.27 6.27
CA ALA A 137 7.17 -24.86 5.96
C ALA A 137 6.24 -23.89 5.21
N ASP A 138 6.37 -22.58 5.46
CA ASP A 138 5.52 -21.57 4.82
C ASP A 138 5.70 -21.53 3.31
N TRP A 139 6.91 -21.79 2.84
CA TRP A 139 7.30 -21.86 1.42
C TRP A 139 6.67 -23.02 0.63
N GLN A 140 5.93 -23.91 1.29
CA GLN A 140 5.27 -25.05 0.64
C GLN A 140 3.75 -24.92 0.63
N ARG A 141 3.20 -23.83 1.20
CA ARG A 141 1.77 -23.68 1.39
C ARG A 141 1.10 -23.16 0.13
N ALA A 142 -0.03 -23.78 -0.21
CA ALA A 142 -0.93 -23.26 -1.22
C ALA A 142 -1.69 -22.06 -0.67
N THR A 143 -1.95 -21.07 -1.51
CA THR A 143 -2.77 -19.92 -1.14
C THR A 143 -4.22 -20.35 -1.00
N ASN A 144 -4.87 -19.95 0.10
CA ASN A 144 -6.27 -20.25 0.35
C ASN A 144 -7.16 -19.00 0.35
N LEU A 145 -6.62 -17.85 -0.06
CA LEU A 145 -7.31 -16.57 -0.20
C LEU A 145 -7.17 -16.00 -1.62
N LEU A 146 -8.18 -15.29 -2.11
CA LEU A 146 -8.09 -14.57 -3.39
C LEU A 146 -7.34 -13.23 -3.26
N ILE A 147 -6.70 -12.74 -4.32
CA ILE A 147 -6.08 -11.40 -4.25
C ILE A 147 -7.08 -10.29 -4.51
N ASP A 148 -8.03 -10.52 -5.41
CA ASP A 148 -8.92 -9.48 -5.92
C ASP A 148 -10.31 -9.52 -5.29
N SER A 149 -10.94 -8.34 -5.23
CA SER A 149 -12.33 -8.20 -4.84
C SER A 149 -13.22 -8.98 -5.81
N SER A 150 -14.12 -9.78 -5.28
CA SER A 150 -15.19 -10.37 -6.07
C SER A 150 -16.44 -9.49 -6.01
N ASN A 151 -17.24 -9.51 -7.07
CA ASN A 151 -18.61 -9.00 -7.05
C ASN A 151 -19.55 -9.99 -6.34
N GLU A 152 -19.07 -11.20 -6.05
CA GLU A 152 -19.83 -12.22 -5.33
C GLU A 152 -19.75 -12.00 -3.81
N TYR A 153 -20.86 -12.26 -3.14
CA TYR A 153 -20.95 -12.10 -1.68
C TYR A 153 -20.17 -13.17 -0.92
N LEU A 154 -20.11 -14.41 -1.42
CA LEU A 154 -19.42 -15.54 -0.81
C LEU A 154 -18.64 -16.32 -1.87
N ILE A 155 -17.36 -16.52 -1.63
CA ILE A 155 -16.46 -17.34 -2.45
C ILE A 155 -16.23 -18.68 -1.77
N THR A 156 -16.72 -19.75 -2.39
CA THR A 156 -16.55 -21.12 -1.89
C THR A 156 -15.19 -21.71 -2.25
N LEU A 157 -14.80 -22.79 -1.56
CA LEU A 157 -13.60 -23.56 -1.90
C LEU A 157 -13.62 -24.08 -3.34
N GLU A 158 -14.79 -24.52 -3.82
CA GLU A 158 -14.97 -25.03 -5.19
C GLU A 158 -14.72 -23.93 -6.23
N GLN A 159 -15.24 -22.72 -6.01
CA GLN A 159 -15.01 -21.59 -6.90
C GLN A 159 -13.52 -21.22 -6.97
N LYS A 160 -12.83 -21.22 -5.82
CA LYS A 160 -11.38 -20.97 -5.78
C LYS A 160 -10.59 -22.03 -6.52
N GLN A 161 -10.98 -23.30 -6.39
CA GLN A 161 -10.37 -24.38 -7.15
C GLN A 161 -10.53 -24.15 -8.66
N LYS A 162 -11.74 -23.83 -9.14
CA LYS A 162 -11.99 -23.51 -10.56
C LYS A 162 -11.17 -22.32 -11.04
N LEU A 163 -11.07 -21.26 -10.26
CA LEU A 163 -10.25 -20.08 -10.59
C LEU A 163 -8.75 -20.43 -10.70
N ASN A 164 -8.27 -21.34 -9.84
CA ASN A 164 -6.91 -21.85 -9.93
C ASN A 164 -6.71 -22.72 -11.17
N GLU A 165 -7.68 -23.55 -11.55
CA GLU A 165 -7.59 -24.41 -12.74
C GLU A 165 -7.57 -23.61 -14.06
N THR A 166 -8.34 -22.51 -14.13
CA THR A 166 -8.52 -21.75 -15.39
C THR A 166 -7.34 -20.88 -15.82
N GLY A 167 -6.28 -20.74 -15.01
CA GLY A 167 -5.18 -19.84 -15.38
C GLY A 167 -5.38 -18.38 -14.92
N ALA A 168 -6.54 -18.04 -14.35
CA ALA A 168 -6.92 -16.65 -14.09
C ALA A 168 -5.91 -15.88 -13.22
N TYR A 169 -5.31 -16.55 -12.24
CA TYR A 169 -4.23 -15.98 -11.43
C TYR A 169 -2.85 -16.41 -11.91
N SER A 170 -1.89 -15.49 -11.84
CA SER A 170 -0.49 -15.82 -12.10
C SER A 170 -0.02 -16.94 -11.17
N LYS A 171 0.87 -17.83 -11.65
CA LYS A 171 1.42 -18.94 -10.87
C LYS A 171 2.02 -18.49 -9.52
N ARG A 172 2.58 -17.27 -9.47
CA ARG A 172 3.21 -16.65 -8.29
C ARG A 172 2.23 -16.30 -7.16
N ILE A 173 0.94 -16.24 -7.47
CA ILE A 173 -0.13 -15.93 -6.52
C ILE A 173 -0.74 -17.21 -5.93
N ARG A 174 -0.49 -18.39 -6.53
CA ARG A 174 -1.14 -19.66 -6.13
C ARG A 174 -0.37 -20.44 -5.07
N THR A 175 0.93 -20.23 -5.02
CA THR A 175 1.85 -20.88 -4.09
C THR A 175 2.88 -19.85 -3.66
N ILE A 176 3.24 -19.87 -2.39
CA ILE A 176 4.45 -19.18 -1.93
C ILE A 176 5.62 -20.01 -2.45
N ASP A 177 6.53 -19.41 -3.23
CA ASP A 177 7.64 -20.14 -3.86
C ASP A 177 8.97 -19.47 -3.47
N PRO A 178 9.87 -20.17 -2.75
CA PRO A 178 11.15 -19.61 -2.33
C PRO A 178 12.12 -19.40 -3.51
N SER A 179 11.89 -20.08 -4.63
CA SER A 179 12.69 -19.96 -5.86
C SER A 179 12.29 -18.76 -6.71
N VAL A 180 11.12 -18.17 -6.47
CA VAL A 180 10.84 -16.79 -6.85
C VAL A 180 11.73 -15.96 -5.95
N LYS A 181 12.99 -15.77 -6.40
CA LYS A 181 14.09 -15.16 -5.64
C LYS A 181 13.51 -14.14 -4.68
N ALA A 182 13.60 -14.44 -3.37
CA ALA A 182 13.55 -13.41 -2.35
C ALA A 182 14.39 -12.28 -2.93
N CYS A 183 13.78 -11.11 -3.16
CA CYS A 183 14.52 -9.98 -3.68
C CYS A 183 15.79 -9.91 -2.87
N PRO A 184 16.98 -9.98 -3.52
CA PRO A 184 18.25 -10.08 -2.80
C PRO A 184 18.13 -9.15 -1.63
N GLU A 185 18.15 -9.75 -0.43
CA GLU A 185 17.61 -9.16 0.80
C GLU A 185 17.91 -7.68 0.69
N ILE A 186 16.87 -6.85 0.59
CA ILE A 186 17.02 -5.41 0.48
C ILE A 186 17.49 -4.95 1.89
N THR A 187 18.67 -5.42 2.30
CA THR A 187 19.67 -4.71 3.08
C THR A 187 20.06 -3.41 2.40
N ALA A 188 19.60 -3.19 1.16
CA ALA A 188 19.51 -1.87 0.57
C ALA A 188 18.80 -0.95 1.57
N GLN A 189 19.58 -0.06 2.16
CA GLN A 189 19.23 1.36 2.12
C GLN A 189 18.29 1.56 0.94
N TRP A 190 17.01 1.79 1.21
CA TRP A 190 16.05 2.13 0.18
C TRP A 190 16.70 3.24 -0.62
N LYS A 191 17.25 2.92 -1.79
CA LYS A 191 17.88 3.93 -2.62
C LYS A 191 16.69 4.66 -3.19
N ILE A 192 16.28 5.72 -2.48
CA ILE A 192 15.11 6.50 -2.84
C ILE A 192 15.43 7.08 -4.21
N LYS A 193 14.95 6.45 -5.28
CA LYS A 193 15.34 6.89 -6.62
C LYS A 193 14.94 8.34 -6.85
N VAL A 194 13.75 8.71 -6.36
CA VAL A 194 13.26 10.09 -6.37
C VAL A 194 12.59 10.38 -5.02
N LEU A 195 13.07 11.38 -4.30
CA LEU A 195 12.44 11.87 -3.08
C LEU A 195 11.51 13.03 -3.42
N LYS A 196 10.22 12.91 -3.09
CA LYS A 196 9.24 13.96 -3.36
C LYS A 196 9.16 14.93 -2.19
N VAL A 197 9.41 16.20 -2.46
CA VAL A 197 9.27 17.29 -1.49
C VAL A 197 8.22 18.25 -2.02
N GLN A 198 7.07 18.35 -1.35
CA GLN A 198 6.03 19.31 -1.71
C GLN A 198 6.17 20.58 -0.86
N VAL A 199 6.18 21.74 -1.50
CA VAL A 199 6.25 23.06 -0.87
C VAL A 199 4.86 23.70 -0.90
N LYS A 200 4.32 23.96 0.29
CA LYS A 200 3.08 24.71 0.50
C LYS A 200 3.35 26.04 1.22
N SER A 201 2.33 26.89 1.27
CA SER A 201 2.47 28.26 1.77
C SER A 201 2.90 28.32 3.23
N ASP A 202 2.52 27.32 4.03
CA ASP A 202 2.74 27.24 5.47
C ASP A 202 3.51 25.98 5.90
N VAL A 203 3.60 24.94 5.05
CA VAL A 203 4.24 23.66 5.39
C VAL A 203 5.06 23.07 4.25
N PHE A 204 5.92 22.11 4.58
CA PHE A 204 6.60 21.21 3.66
C PHE A 204 6.05 19.80 3.84
N ILE A 205 5.97 19.01 2.77
CA ILE A 205 5.54 17.61 2.84
C ILE A 205 6.61 16.72 2.21
N VAL A 206 7.13 15.76 2.97
CA VAL A 206 8.09 14.76 2.47
C VAL A 206 7.50 13.38 2.72
N ASN A 207 7.31 12.59 1.66
CA ASN A 207 6.70 11.25 1.74
C ASN A 207 5.39 11.19 2.55
N GLY A 208 4.58 12.26 2.50
CA GLY A 208 3.31 12.37 3.22
C GLY A 208 3.41 12.93 4.65
N HIS A 209 4.61 13.16 5.18
CA HIS A 209 4.80 13.79 6.49
C HIS A 209 4.96 15.30 6.37
N THR A 210 4.31 16.04 7.27
CA THR A 210 4.27 17.51 7.25
C THR A 210 5.30 18.11 8.20
N TYR A 211 5.99 19.16 7.74
CA TYR A 211 6.97 19.92 8.51
C TYR A 211 6.63 21.41 8.41
N ALA A 212 6.54 22.10 9.53
CA ALA A 212 6.13 23.51 9.56
C ALA A 212 7.27 24.45 9.16
N THR A 213 8.50 24.07 9.50
CA THR A 213 9.69 24.92 9.33
C THR A 213 10.76 24.26 8.46
N SER A 214 11.63 25.07 7.87
CA SER A 214 12.80 24.61 7.11
C SER A 214 13.80 23.85 7.99
N ALA A 215 13.90 24.19 9.28
CA ALA A 215 14.72 23.46 10.23
C ALA A 215 14.20 22.02 10.45
N GLU A 216 12.88 21.86 10.61
CA GLU A 216 12.23 20.55 10.70
C GLU A 216 12.41 19.73 9.41
N LEU A 217 12.22 20.36 8.25
CA LEU A 217 12.46 19.74 6.95
C LEU A 217 13.91 19.24 6.85
N THR A 218 14.89 20.09 7.18
CA THR A 218 16.32 19.74 7.12
C THR A 218 16.65 18.56 8.05
N ALA A 219 16.11 18.58 9.28
CA ALA A 219 16.31 17.51 10.24
C ALA A 219 15.72 16.19 9.73
N ALA A 220 14.52 16.22 9.15
CA ALA A 220 13.90 15.05 8.55
C ALA A 220 14.67 14.50 7.36
N LEU A 221 15.11 15.35 6.44
CA LEU A 221 15.88 14.93 5.26
C LEU A 221 17.22 14.27 5.65
N LYS A 222 17.85 14.68 6.76
CA LYS A 222 19.10 14.07 7.27
C LYS A 222 18.92 12.65 7.81
N THR A 223 17.71 12.24 8.19
CA THR A 223 17.44 10.87 8.67
C THR A 223 17.03 9.93 7.56
N LEU A 224 16.69 10.44 6.38
CA LEU A 224 16.28 9.64 5.24
C LEU A 224 17.49 9.04 4.50
N PRO A 225 17.33 7.86 3.87
CA PRO A 225 18.30 7.35 2.91
C PRO A 225 18.58 8.37 1.79
N ARG A 226 19.83 8.43 1.32
CA ARG A 226 20.23 9.35 0.25
C ARG A 226 19.47 9.03 -1.05
N PRO A 227 18.70 9.98 -1.60
CA PRO A 227 18.03 9.75 -2.88
C PRO A 227 18.99 9.90 -4.07
N ASP A 228 18.57 9.43 -5.26
CA ASP A 228 19.27 9.74 -6.52
C ASP A 228 18.83 11.11 -7.08
N GLU A 229 17.59 11.50 -6.82
CA GLU A 229 16.96 12.74 -7.29
C GLU A 229 15.96 13.27 -6.25
N ILE A 230 15.77 14.59 -6.21
CA ILE A 230 14.69 15.22 -5.46
C ILE A 230 13.72 15.88 -6.44
N ASP A 231 12.46 15.47 -6.39
CA ASP A 231 11.35 16.09 -7.11
C ASP A 231 10.72 17.14 -6.20
N LEU A 232 11.06 18.41 -6.44
CA LEU A 232 10.54 19.55 -5.71
C LEU A 232 9.23 20.02 -6.35
N MET A 233 8.12 19.62 -5.76
CA MET A 233 6.78 20.00 -6.19
C MET A 233 6.34 21.26 -5.43
N GLN A 234 5.71 22.22 -6.08
CA GLN A 234 5.22 23.43 -5.43
C GLN A 234 3.72 23.63 -5.67
N GLU A 235 3.04 24.14 -4.65
CA GLU A 235 1.66 24.61 -4.79
C GLU A 235 1.62 25.87 -5.69
N ARG A 236 0.52 26.05 -6.42
CA ARG A 236 0.36 27.23 -7.27
C ARG A 236 0.28 28.49 -6.42
N GLY A 237 1.11 29.48 -6.73
CA GLY A 237 1.11 30.76 -6.03
C GLY A 237 2.05 30.84 -4.83
N ILE A 238 2.91 29.83 -4.65
CA ILE A 238 3.99 29.87 -3.66
C ILE A 238 4.95 31.02 -3.97
N SER A 239 5.37 31.73 -2.92
CA SER A 239 6.31 32.83 -3.05
C SER A 239 7.71 32.31 -3.39
N ARG A 240 8.50 33.14 -4.09
CA ARG A 240 9.88 32.80 -4.41
C ARG A 240 10.72 32.56 -3.15
N GLU A 241 10.45 33.32 -2.10
CA GLU A 241 11.11 33.21 -0.80
C GLU A 241 10.88 31.83 -0.18
N ARG A 242 9.63 31.35 -0.19
CA ARG A 242 9.28 30.04 0.38
C ARG A 242 9.89 28.88 -0.41
N ARG A 243 9.97 29.01 -1.74
CA ARG A 243 10.69 28.04 -2.58
C ARG A 243 12.20 28.05 -2.29
N ASN A 244 12.81 29.23 -2.21
CA ASN A 244 14.24 29.36 -1.89
C ASN A 244 14.55 28.79 -0.50
N GLU A 245 13.64 28.95 0.46
CA GLU A 245 13.74 28.35 1.79
C GLU A 245 13.77 26.81 1.70
N ALA A 246 12.91 26.18 0.88
CA ALA A 246 12.92 24.73 0.66
C ALA A 246 14.25 24.25 0.05
N VAL A 247 14.74 24.96 -0.98
CA VAL A 247 16.01 24.63 -1.66
C VAL A 247 17.20 24.77 -0.71
N ALA A 248 17.21 25.82 0.11
CA ALA A 248 18.24 26.01 1.13
C ALA A 248 18.24 24.86 2.16
N ALA A 249 17.06 24.49 2.67
CA ALA A 249 16.90 23.35 3.59
C ALA A 249 17.41 22.04 2.98
N ILE A 250 17.12 21.77 1.71
CA ILE A 250 17.64 20.60 0.99
C ILE A 250 19.17 20.65 0.88
N ARG A 251 19.75 21.79 0.49
CA ARG A 251 21.21 21.92 0.37
C ARG A 251 21.93 21.76 1.72
N ASP A 252 21.35 22.24 2.81
CA ASP A 252 21.90 22.16 4.17
C ASP A 252 21.95 20.72 4.73
N THR A 253 21.33 19.76 4.03
CA THR A 253 21.45 18.33 4.33
C THR A 253 22.77 17.73 3.83
N GLY A 254 23.44 18.40 2.88
CA GLY A 254 24.59 17.86 2.16
C GLY A 254 24.22 16.80 1.10
N LEU A 255 22.94 16.70 0.73
CA LEU A 255 22.48 15.90 -0.40
C LEU A 255 22.87 16.59 -1.72
N ASN A 256 23.97 16.13 -2.33
CA ASN A 256 24.40 16.58 -3.66
C ASN A 256 23.62 15.81 -4.74
N VAL A 257 22.34 16.13 -4.91
CA VAL A 257 21.41 15.45 -5.83
C VAL A 257 20.68 16.48 -6.67
N LEU A 258 20.23 16.09 -7.87
CA LEU A 258 19.45 16.97 -8.74
C LEU A 258 18.12 17.34 -8.05
N ILE A 259 17.79 18.63 -7.98
CA ILE A 259 16.54 19.13 -7.39
C ILE A 259 15.58 19.51 -8.53
N GLY A 260 15.19 18.53 -9.34
CA GLY A 260 14.20 18.68 -10.42
C GLY A 260 14.42 19.83 -11.43
N VAL A 261 13.41 20.02 -12.28
CA VAL A 261 13.33 21.10 -13.28
C VAL A 261 11.97 21.79 -13.15
N GLU A 262 11.97 23.11 -12.92
CA GLU A 262 10.74 23.91 -12.91
C GLU A 262 10.70 24.79 -14.16
N GLY A 263 9.87 24.41 -15.15
CA GLY A 263 9.87 25.08 -16.44
C GLY A 263 11.21 24.88 -17.18
N ASN A 264 12.02 25.94 -17.27
CA ASN A 264 13.36 25.91 -17.88
C ASN A 264 14.48 26.07 -16.84
N GLU A 265 14.17 26.22 -15.55
CA GLU A 265 15.17 26.36 -14.50
C GLU A 265 15.51 24.97 -13.92
N VAL A 266 16.80 24.62 -13.97
CA VAL A 266 17.35 23.41 -13.35
C VAL A 266 17.96 23.81 -12.01
N PHE A 267 17.58 23.12 -10.93
CA PHE A 267 18.16 23.36 -9.61
C PHE A 267 19.14 22.24 -9.27
N HIS A 268 20.32 22.65 -8.80
CA HIS A 268 21.38 21.78 -8.27
C HIS A 268 21.53 21.96 -6.76
#